data_AF-A0A4R6J7U1-F1
#
_entry.id   AF-A0A4R6J7U1-F1
#
_cell.length_a   1.000
_cell.length_b   1.000
_cell.length_c   1.000
_cell.angle_alpha   90.00
_cell.angle_beta   90.00
_cell.angle_gamma   90.00
#
_symmetry.space_group_name_H-M   'P 1'
#
loop_
_entity.id
_entity.type
_entity.pdbx_description
1 polymer ?
#
loop_
_entity_poly.entity_id
_entity_poly.type
_entity_poly.pdbx_seq_one_letter_code
_entity_poly.pdbx_strand_id
1 'polypeptide(L)'
;MCGADALGIPLMTGRNATITSTDPHTGEPIRIRYDDHGWTWEPDSTVTLVAARHACGTAAEAACRYVHFFTHPEHARAYLEANPALSGEVYDQADSIEGSRIIFGSLLGR
;
A
#
# COMPACT_ATOMS: atom_id res chain seq x y z
N MET A 1 -5.61 -8.23 -5.07
CA MET A 1 -4.95 -7.84 -3.82
C MET A 1 -3.92 -6.77 -4.14
N CYS A 2 -3.64 -5.86 -3.20
CA CYS A 2 -2.80 -4.66 -3.36
C CYS A 2 -1.99 -4.34 -2.10
N GLY A 3 -1.29 -3.20 -2.10
CA GLY A 3 -0.49 -2.76 -0.95
C GLY A 3 -1.30 -2.66 0.36
N ALA A 4 -2.52 -2.12 0.30
CA ALA A 4 -3.40 -2.03 1.48
C ALA A 4 -3.80 -3.41 2.03
N ASP A 5 -4.08 -4.39 1.15
CA ASP A 5 -4.36 -5.77 1.60
C ASP A 5 -3.14 -6.39 2.29
N ALA A 6 -1.94 -6.15 1.73
CA ALA A 6 -0.69 -6.67 2.26
C ALA A 6 -0.37 -6.11 3.66
N LEU A 7 -0.69 -4.85 3.92
CA LEU A 7 -0.57 -4.23 5.24
C LEU A 7 -1.71 -4.64 6.19
N GLY A 8 -2.94 -4.78 5.66
CA GLY A 8 -4.15 -5.02 6.44
C GLY A 8 -4.30 -6.45 6.96
N ILE A 9 -3.95 -7.46 6.16
CA ILE A 9 -4.10 -8.88 6.55
C ILE A 9 -3.29 -9.23 7.81
N PRO A 10 -2.02 -8.80 7.97
CA PRO A 10 -1.26 -9.04 9.21
C PRO A 10 -1.92 -8.41 10.44
N LEU A 11 -2.42 -7.18 10.32
CA LEU A 11 -3.16 -6.48 11.40
C LEU A 11 -4.46 -7.21 11.76
N MET A 12 -5.23 -7.59 10.75
CA MET A 12 -6.49 -8.33 10.91
C MET A 12 -6.29 -9.69 11.58
N THR A 13 -5.22 -10.41 11.21
CA THR A 13 -4.97 -11.78 11.68
C THR A 13 -4.16 -11.83 12.97
N GLY A 14 -3.51 -10.72 13.37
CA GLY A 14 -2.57 -10.67 14.48
C GLY A 14 -1.35 -11.57 14.24
N ARG A 15 -0.87 -11.66 12.99
CA ARG A 15 0.23 -12.55 12.60
C ARG A 15 1.37 -11.77 11.97
N ASN A 16 2.59 -12.22 12.25
CA ASN A 16 3.79 -11.70 11.62
C ASN A 16 3.74 -11.93 10.11
N ALA A 17 4.31 -11.00 9.35
CA ALA A 17 4.31 -11.05 7.89
C ALA A 17 5.59 -10.47 7.30
N THR A 18 5.94 -10.96 6.11
CA THR A 18 6.94 -10.36 5.23
C THR A 18 6.28 -10.11 3.88
N ILE A 19 6.29 -8.85 3.46
CA ILE A 19 5.78 -8.37 2.20
C ILE A 19 6.98 -8.08 1.30
N THR A 20 6.91 -8.55 0.06
CA THR A 20 7.90 -8.29 -0.97
C THR A 20 7.19 -7.71 -2.18
N SER A 21 7.72 -6.60 -2.69
CA SER A 21 7.20 -5.89 -3.87
C SER A 21 8.39 -5.34 -4.67
N THR A 22 8.08 -4.70 -5.78
CA THR A 22 9.03 -3.90 -6.56
C THR A 22 8.44 -2.53 -6.83
N ASP A 23 9.28 -1.50 -6.88
CA ASP A 23 8.89 -0.16 -7.32
C ASP A 23 8.37 -0.22 -8.77
N PRO A 24 7.13 0.20 -9.07
CA PRO A 24 6.60 0.21 -10.42
C PRO A 24 7.36 1.11 -11.41
N HIS A 25 8.09 2.11 -10.91
CA HIS A 25 8.87 3.06 -11.69
C HIS A 25 10.27 2.52 -12.03
N THR A 26 10.98 1.96 -11.05
CA THR A 26 12.39 1.55 -11.21
C THR A 26 12.61 0.04 -11.25
N GLY A 27 11.65 -0.75 -10.77
CA GLY A 27 11.79 -2.20 -10.57
C GLY A 27 12.61 -2.59 -9.33
N GLU A 28 13.10 -1.62 -8.55
CA GLU A 28 13.89 -1.88 -7.35
C GLU A 28 13.08 -2.62 -6.28
N PRO A 29 13.71 -3.51 -5.49
CA PRO A 29 13.00 -4.31 -4.51
C PRO A 29 12.53 -3.46 -3.32
N ILE A 30 11.34 -3.79 -2.83
CA ILE A 30 10.76 -3.28 -1.60
C ILE A 30 10.47 -4.46 -0.67
N ARG A 31 10.91 -4.37 0.58
CA ARG A 31 10.62 -5.35 1.63
C ARG A 31 10.01 -4.66 2.84
N ILE A 32 8.87 -5.13 3.28
CA ILE A 32 8.18 -4.62 4.48
C ILE A 32 7.93 -5.81 5.40
N ARG A 33 8.21 -5.66 6.69
CA ARG A 33 7.97 -6.71 7.69
C ARG A 33 7.14 -6.18 8.84
N TYR A 34 6.27 -7.05 9.36
CA TYR A 34 5.51 -6.85 10.57
C TYR A 34 5.82 -7.99 11.54
N ASP A 35 6.31 -7.65 12.73
CA ASP A 35 6.59 -8.57 13.83
C ASP A 35 6.31 -7.92 15.19
N ASP A 36 6.75 -8.56 16.28
CA ASP A 36 6.53 -8.11 17.66
C ASP A 36 7.11 -6.71 17.96
N HIS A 37 8.04 -6.21 17.12
CA HIS A 37 8.63 -4.87 17.23
C HIS A 37 7.93 -3.83 16.35
N GLY A 38 6.87 -4.22 15.63
CA GLY A 38 6.11 -3.36 14.74
C GLY A 38 6.56 -3.47 13.28
N TRP A 39 6.41 -2.37 12.54
CA TRP A 39 6.65 -2.31 11.10
C TRP A 39 8.10 -1.88 10.79
N THR A 40 8.73 -2.57 9.85
CA THR A 40 10.02 -2.16 9.27
C THR A 40 9.93 -2.17 7.75
N TRP A 41 10.51 -1.16 7.11
CA TRP A 41 10.41 -0.90 5.68
C TRP A 41 11.81 -0.73 5.10
N GLU A 42 12.07 -1.39 3.98
CA GLU A 42 13.32 -1.32 3.24
C GLU A 42 13.01 -1.09 1.76
N PRO A 43 13.36 0.08 1.19
CA PRO A 43 14.01 1.22 1.85
C PRO A 43 13.09 1.94 2.85
N ASP A 44 13.68 2.73 3.75
CA ASP A 44 12.97 3.53 4.76
C ASP A 44 12.19 4.71 4.15
N SER A 45 12.52 5.09 2.92
CA SER A 45 11.80 6.08 2.12
C SER A 45 10.54 5.53 1.43
N THR A 46 10.24 4.24 1.60
CA THR A 46 9.10 3.60 0.94
C THR A 46 7.78 4.28 1.32
N VAL A 47 6.95 4.53 0.32
CA VAL A 47 5.60 5.10 0.44
C VAL A 47 4.56 4.23 -0.26
N THR A 48 3.28 4.51 0.01
CA THR A 48 2.16 3.87 -0.70
C THR A 48 1.43 4.91 -1.53
N LEU A 49 1.25 4.66 -2.82
CA LEU A 49 0.25 5.38 -3.61
C LEU A 49 -1.11 4.74 -3.36
N VAL A 50 -2.09 5.53 -2.93
CA VAL A 50 -3.50 5.11 -2.88
C VAL A 50 -4.26 5.86 -3.96
N ALA A 51 -4.57 5.16 -5.05
CA ALA A 51 -5.26 5.75 -6.19
C ALA A 51 -6.43 4.90 -6.67
N ALA A 52 -7.37 5.53 -7.35
CA ALA A 52 -8.51 4.88 -7.97
C ALA A 52 -8.93 5.59 -9.25
N ARG A 53 -9.64 4.87 -10.13
CA ARG A 53 -10.39 5.49 -11.23
C ARG A 53 -11.75 5.95 -10.72
N HIS A 54 -12.22 7.08 -11.24
CA HIS A 54 -13.63 7.46 -11.16
C HIS A 54 -14.46 6.57 -12.11
N ALA A 55 -14.61 5.30 -11.75
CA ALA A 55 -15.37 4.32 -12.50
C ALA A 55 -16.17 3.43 -11.54
N CYS A 56 -17.32 2.94 -11.99
CA CYS A 56 -18.05 1.89 -11.29
C CYS A 56 -17.28 0.57 -11.39
N GLY A 57 -17.31 -0.24 -10.34
CA GLY A 57 -16.69 -1.57 -10.33
C GLY A 57 -16.37 -2.06 -8.92
N THR A 58 -15.77 -3.23 -8.85
CA THR A 58 -15.26 -3.77 -7.58
C THR A 58 -14.05 -2.97 -7.11
N ALA A 59 -13.73 -3.05 -5.80
CA ALA A 59 -12.49 -2.48 -5.28
C ALA A 59 -11.25 -3.03 -6.01
N ALA A 60 -11.29 -4.28 -6.47
CA ALA A 60 -10.22 -4.91 -7.24
C ALA A 60 -9.95 -4.19 -8.58
N GLU A 61 -11.01 -3.75 -9.26
CA GLU A 61 -10.93 -3.11 -10.58
C GLU A 61 -10.69 -1.61 -10.50
N ALA A 62 -11.39 -0.93 -9.59
CA ALA A 62 -11.40 0.53 -9.51
C ALA A 62 -10.24 1.09 -8.67
N ALA A 63 -9.76 0.35 -7.65
CA ALA A 63 -8.79 0.87 -6.67
C ALA A 63 -7.55 -0.03 -6.52
N CYS A 64 -7.68 -1.28 -6.10
CA CYS A 64 -6.55 -2.16 -5.74
C CYS A 64 -5.52 -2.31 -6.87
N ARG A 65 -5.96 -2.21 -8.12
CA ARG A 65 -5.06 -2.20 -9.29
C ARG A 65 -4.04 -1.06 -9.27
N TYR A 66 -4.30 0.01 -8.55
CA TYR A 66 -3.54 1.26 -8.51
C TYR A 66 -2.99 1.59 -7.12
N VAL A 67 -3.11 0.66 -6.16
CA VAL A 67 -2.55 0.81 -4.82
C VAL A 67 -1.21 0.08 -4.75
N HIS A 68 -0.11 0.84 -4.81
CA HIS A 68 1.25 0.32 -4.98
C HIS A 68 2.22 0.91 -3.95
N PHE A 69 3.29 0.16 -3.65
CA PHE A 69 4.44 0.69 -2.94
C PHE A 69 5.46 1.27 -3.93
N PHE A 70 6.14 2.34 -3.53
CA PHE A 70 7.24 2.95 -4.26
C PHE A 70 8.41 3.18 -3.31
N THR A 71 9.65 3.04 -3.78
CA THR A 71 10.84 3.29 -2.96
C THR A 71 10.95 4.76 -2.58
N HIS A 72 10.36 5.68 -3.36
CA HIS A 72 10.41 7.12 -3.13
C HIS A 72 9.08 7.82 -3.48
N PRO A 73 8.70 8.90 -2.75
CA PRO A 73 7.52 9.71 -3.05
C PRO A 73 7.47 10.25 -4.48
N GLU A 74 8.62 10.60 -5.05
CA GLU A 74 8.77 11.14 -6.39
C GLU A 74 8.30 10.14 -7.45
N HIS A 75 8.59 8.85 -7.26
CA HIS A 75 8.16 7.80 -8.19
C HIS A 75 6.64 7.62 -8.16
N ALA A 76 6.03 7.70 -6.98
CA ALA A 76 4.58 7.63 -6.82
C ALA A 76 3.88 8.84 -7.49
N ARG A 77 4.45 10.05 -7.36
CA ARG A 77 3.93 11.25 -8.04
C ARG A 77 4.07 11.14 -9.56
N ALA A 78 5.23 10.70 -10.05
CA ALA A 78 5.45 10.46 -11.48
C ALA A 78 4.45 9.43 -12.05
N TYR A 79 4.09 8.41 -11.27
CA TYR A 79 3.06 7.45 -11.65
C TYR A 79 1.68 8.12 -11.80
N LEU A 80 1.27 8.99 -10.87
CA LEU A 80 0.00 9.73 -10.98
C LEU A 80 -0.01 10.68 -12.19
N GLU A 81 1.08 11.41 -12.41
CA GLU A 81 1.21 12.33 -13.56
C GLU A 81 1.12 11.59 -14.90
N ALA A 82 1.70 10.39 -14.99
CA ALA A 82 1.61 9.55 -16.17
C ALA A 82 0.22 8.90 -16.36
N ASN A 83 -0.65 8.93 -15.35
CA ASN A 83 -1.96 8.28 -15.36
C ASN A 83 -3.08 9.27 -14.96
N PRO A 84 -3.39 10.28 -15.82
CA PRO A 84 -4.33 11.36 -15.47
C PRO A 84 -5.78 10.93 -15.27
N ALA A 85 -6.14 9.67 -15.59
CA ALA A 85 -7.44 9.10 -15.30
C ALA A 85 -7.58 8.60 -13.85
N LEU A 86 -6.49 8.60 -13.09
CA LEU A 86 -6.45 8.23 -11.68
C LEU A 86 -6.54 9.48 -10.80
N SER A 87 -7.28 9.34 -9.71
CA SER A 87 -7.26 10.26 -8.59
C SER A 87 -6.69 9.52 -7.39
N GLY A 88 -5.74 10.13 -6.69
CA GLY A 88 -5.07 9.47 -5.57
C GLY A 88 -4.10 10.37 -4.84
N GLU A 89 -3.54 9.80 -3.78
CA GLU A 89 -2.63 10.49 -2.88
C GLU A 89 -1.49 9.55 -2.46
N VAL A 90 -0.32 10.14 -2.18
CA VAL A 90 0.84 9.42 -1.69
C VAL A 90 0.83 9.47 -0.17
N TYR A 91 0.75 8.30 0.46
CA TYR A 91 0.77 8.15 1.91
C TYR A 91 2.15 7.71 2.38
N ASP A 92 2.59 8.30 3.49
CA ASP A 92 3.76 7.80 4.21
C ASP A 92 3.46 6.45 4.88
N GLN A 93 4.45 5.87 5.56
CA GLN A 93 4.31 4.57 6.19
C GLN A 93 3.26 4.56 7.30
N ALA A 94 3.19 5.62 8.11
CA ALA A 94 2.27 5.70 9.23
C ALA A 94 0.82 5.80 8.74
N ASP A 95 0.56 6.68 7.77
CA ASP A 95 -0.76 6.83 7.15
C ASP A 95 -1.19 5.56 6.40
N SER A 96 -0.24 4.88 5.75
CA SER A 96 -0.50 3.60 5.07
C SER A 96 -0.92 2.50 6.06
N ILE A 97 -0.25 2.41 7.22
CA ILE A 97 -0.57 1.45 8.28
C ILE A 97 -1.93 1.79 8.89
N GLU A 98 -2.19 3.06 9.20
CA GLU A 98 -3.44 3.50 9.81
C GLU A 98 -4.64 3.28 8.89
N GLY A 99 -4.53 3.66 7.62
CA GLY A 99 -5.57 3.40 6.63
C GLY A 99 -5.89 1.90 6.49
N SER A 100 -4.86 1.06 6.48
CA SER A 100 -5.02 -0.40 6.43
C SER A 100 -5.64 -0.95 7.72
N ARG A 101 -5.28 -0.41 8.88
CA ARG A 101 -5.88 -0.77 10.18
C ARG A 101 -7.38 -0.44 10.21
N ILE A 102 -7.78 0.73 9.70
CA ILE A 102 -9.18 1.15 9.64
C ILE A 102 -9.99 0.19 8.75
N ILE A 103 -9.45 -0.21 7.60
CA ILE A 103 -10.15 -1.09 6.64
C ILE A 103 -10.25 -2.52 7.16
N PHE A 104 -9.18 -3.05 7.79
CA PHE A 104 -9.06 -4.49 8.07
C PHE A 104 -9.12 -4.87 9.55
N GLY A 105 -8.71 -3.98 10.46
CA GLY A 105 -8.37 -4.33 11.85
C GLY A 105 -9.52 -4.95 12.65
N SER A 106 -10.76 -4.49 12.42
CA SER A 106 -11.93 -5.01 13.13
C SER A 106 -12.68 -6.12 12.38
N LEU A 107 -12.24 -6.50 11.18
CA LEU A 107 -13.02 -7.36 10.28
C LEU A 107 -13.26 -8.76 10.84
N LEU A 108 -12.35 -9.26 11.69
CA LEU A 108 -12.49 -10.56 12.36
C LEU A 108 -13.04 -10.46 13.80
N GLY A 109 -13.44 -9.27 14.26
CA GLY A 109 -14.08 -9.07 15.57
C GLY A 109 -13.23 -9.48 16.78
N ARG A 110 -11.91 -9.33 16.69
CA ARG A 110 -10.98 -9.67 17.77
C ARG A 110 -10.71 -8.49 18.68
#